data_AF-A0A9E0G7G8-F1
#
_entry.id   AF-A0A9E0G7G8-F1
#
_cell.length_a   1.000
_cell.length_b   1.000
_cell.length_c   1.000
_cell.angle_alpha   90.00
_cell.angle_beta   90.00
_cell.angle_gamma   90.00
#
_symmetry.space_group_name_H-M   'P 1'
#
loop_
_entity.id
_entity.type
_entity.pdbx_description
1 polymer ?
#
loop_
_entity_poly.entity_id
_entity_poly.type
_entity_poly.pdbx_seq_one_letter_code
_entity_poly.pdbx_strand_id
1 'polypeptide(L)'
;VVFRTFFIGLFTSDPSVYHYAQLRFLIVLTFECLTSSYEISGGCLRGFGRSMTPAILTVFGSCVLRLIWLATVCNWFHDYKLLMAIYPISWVLTGTMVLVAYFRTRKKLFV
;
A
#
# COMPACT_ATOMS: atom_id res chain seq x y z
N VAL A 1 8.78 -10.06 9.56
CA VAL A 1 9.50 -9.17 10.50
C VAL A 1 10.71 -9.87 11.14
N VAL A 2 10.55 -11.09 11.67
CA VAL A 2 11.60 -11.86 12.37
C VAL A 2 12.88 -12.10 11.54
N PHE A 3 12.76 -12.45 10.26
CA PHE A 3 13.92 -12.76 9.40
C PHE A 3 14.52 -11.57 8.63
N ARG A 4 14.18 -10.32 8.99
CA ARG A 4 14.60 -9.15 8.16
C ARG A 4 16.12 -9.05 8.00
N THR A 5 16.85 -9.36 9.07
CA THR A 5 18.30 -9.18 9.17
C THR A 5 19.03 -10.06 8.14
N PHE A 6 18.56 -11.30 8.01
CA PHE A 6 19.06 -12.27 7.05
C PHE A 6 18.80 -11.82 5.61
N PHE A 7 17.55 -11.43 5.30
CA PHE A 7 17.20 -11.00 3.95
C PHE A 7 17.88 -9.70 3.53
N ILE A 8 18.03 -8.72 4.43
CA ILE A 8 18.70 -7.46 4.09
C ILE A 8 20.20 -7.69 3.88
N GLY A 9 20.84 -8.55 4.69
CA GLY A 9 22.25 -8.90 4.55
C GLY A 9 22.59 -9.62 3.23
N LEU A 10 21.60 -10.17 2.53
CA LEU A 10 21.80 -10.74 1.19
C LEU A 10 22.02 -9.64 0.12
N PHE A 11 21.41 -8.47 0.30
CA PHE A 11 21.42 -7.40 -0.71
C PHE A 11 22.50 -6.34 -0.46
N THR A 12 22.84 -6.07 0.80
CA THR A 12 23.82 -5.04 1.13
C THR A 12 24.53 -5.32 2.45
N SER A 13 25.80 -4.99 2.49
CA SER A 13 26.65 -4.99 3.70
C SER A 13 26.90 -3.58 4.23
N ASP A 14 26.42 -2.54 3.55
CA ASP A 14 26.64 -1.14 3.94
C ASP A 14 25.74 -0.75 5.13
N PRO A 15 26.31 -0.28 6.26
CA PRO A 15 25.55 0.06 7.47
C PRO A 15 24.49 1.14 7.26
N SER A 16 24.74 2.10 6.35
CA SER A 16 23.83 3.22 6.09
C SER A 16 22.58 2.74 5.35
N VAL A 17 22.76 1.91 4.32
CA VAL A 17 21.65 1.33 3.54
C VAL A 17 20.87 0.34 4.40
N TYR A 18 21.59 -0.42 5.23
CA TYR A 18 21.02 -1.40 6.14
C TYR A 18 19.98 -0.78 7.10
N HIS A 19 20.29 0.38 7.68
CA HIS A 19 19.38 1.09 8.59
C HIS A 19 18.05 1.44 7.92
N TYR A 20 18.10 2.06 6.73
CA TYR A 20 16.90 2.44 5.98
C TYR A 20 16.12 1.22 5.48
N ALA A 21 16.80 0.17 5.04
CA ALA A 21 16.18 -1.08 4.64
C ALA A 21 15.43 -1.73 5.82
N GLN A 22 16.01 -1.75 7.01
CA GLN A 22 15.35 -2.29 8.19
C GLN A 22 14.07 -1.53 8.55
N LEU A 23 14.11 -0.19 8.49
CA LEU A 23 12.96 0.65 8.77
C LEU A 23 11.81 0.40 7.77
N ARG A 24 12.14 0.31 6.47
CA ARG A 24 11.17 -0.05 5.44
C ARG A 24 10.58 -1.44 5.68
N PHE A 25 11.42 -2.44 5.97
CA PHE A 25 10.96 -3.79 6.28
C PHE A 25 10.05 -3.83 7.52
N LEU A 26 10.33 -3.02 8.55
CA LEU A 26 9.47 -2.93 9.72
C LEU A 26 8.08 -2.39 9.36
N ILE A 27 8.03 -1.27 8.65
CA ILE A 27 6.75 -0.60 8.35
C ILE A 27 5.97 -1.43 7.33
N VAL A 28 6.58 -1.76 6.18
CA VAL A 28 5.91 -2.45 5.08
C VAL A 28 5.40 -3.84 5.49
N LEU A 29 6.26 -4.72 6.03
CA LEU A 29 5.80 -6.07 6.39
C LEU A 29 4.76 -6.08 7.52
N THR A 30 4.80 -5.12 8.45
CA THR A 30 3.82 -5.07 9.54
C THR A 30 2.44 -4.71 9.00
N PHE A 31 2.38 -3.83 8.00
CA PHE A 31 1.14 -3.37 7.39
C PHE A 31 0.74 -4.14 6.12
N GLU A 32 1.47 -5.19 5.75
CA GLU A 32 1.21 -6.00 4.55
C GLU A 32 -0.20 -6.61 4.53
N CYS A 33 -0.77 -6.91 5.70
CA CYS A 33 -2.15 -7.38 5.82
C CYS A 33 -3.17 -6.40 5.21
N LEU A 34 -2.89 -5.09 5.29
CA LEU A 34 -3.73 -4.06 4.66
C LEU A 34 -3.68 -4.16 3.13
N THR A 35 -2.53 -4.52 2.57
CA THR A 35 -2.38 -4.73 1.13
C THR A 35 -3.28 -5.86 0.64
N SER A 36 -3.33 -6.96 1.39
CA SER A 36 -4.20 -8.09 1.06
C SER A 36 -5.69 -7.70 1.01
N SER A 37 -6.13 -6.74 1.83
CA SER A 37 -7.54 -6.35 1.89
C SER A 37 -8.09 -5.76 0.58
N TYR A 38 -7.33 -4.88 -0.10
CA TYR A 38 -7.76 -4.29 -1.37
C TYR A 38 -7.46 -5.21 -2.56
N GLU A 39 -6.39 -6.00 -2.52
CA GLU A 39 -6.06 -6.96 -3.59
C GLU A 39 -7.11 -8.07 -3.69
N ILE A 40 -7.54 -8.65 -2.58
CA ILE A 40 -8.58 -9.70 -2.57
C ILE A 40 -9.92 -9.13 -3.05
N SER A 41 -10.35 -7.99 -2.50
CA SER A 41 -11.61 -7.34 -2.88
C SER A 41 -11.61 -6.91 -4.36
N GLY A 42 -10.48 -6.41 -4.85
CA GLY A 42 -10.26 -6.07 -6.26
C GLY A 42 -10.28 -7.31 -7.16
N GLY A 43 -9.68 -8.40 -6.73
CA GLY A 43 -9.74 -9.71 -7.41
C GLY A 43 -11.17 -10.22 -7.55
N CYS A 44 -11.98 -10.12 -6.49
CA CYS A 44 -13.39 -10.48 -6.56
C CYS A 44 -14.19 -9.58 -7.53
N LEU A 45 -13.94 -8.26 -7.53
CA LEU A 45 -14.55 -7.32 -8.49
C LEU A 45 -14.20 -7.66 -9.94
N ARG A 46 -12.95 -8.07 -10.20
CA ARG A 46 -12.53 -8.58 -11.51
C ARG A 46 -13.28 -9.87 -11.88
N GLY A 47 -13.51 -10.76 -10.91
CA GLY A 47 -14.33 -11.97 -11.10
C GLY A 47 -15.80 -11.68 -11.45
N PHE A 48 -16.36 -10.53 -11.03
CA PHE A 48 -17.70 -10.09 -11.43
C PHE A 48 -17.74 -9.32 -12.77
N GLY A 49 -16.66 -9.32 -13.54
CA GLY A 49 -16.57 -8.59 -14.82
C GLY A 49 -16.40 -7.07 -14.67
N ARG A 50 -16.14 -6.56 -13.46
CA ARG A 50 -15.92 -5.13 -13.17
C ARG A 50 -14.45 -4.87 -12.83
N SER A 51 -13.57 -5.04 -13.81
CA SER A 51 -12.11 -4.85 -13.64
C SER A 51 -11.67 -3.38 -13.57
N MET A 52 -12.40 -2.49 -14.25
CA MET A 52 -12.05 -1.06 -14.33
C MET A 52 -12.19 -0.35 -12.97
N THR A 53 -13.24 -0.66 -12.22
CA THR A 53 -13.54 -0.04 -10.93
C THR A 53 -12.41 -0.20 -9.91
N PRO A 54 -11.93 -1.43 -9.59
CA PRO A 54 -10.81 -1.57 -8.67
C PRO A 54 -9.52 -0.96 -9.21
N ALA A 55 -9.26 -1.04 -10.53
CA ALA A 55 -8.04 -0.49 -11.13
C ALA A 55 -7.94 1.04 -10.94
N ILE A 56 -9.02 1.77 -11.23
CA ILE A 56 -9.06 3.22 -11.06
C ILE A 56 -8.87 3.59 -9.58
N LEU A 57 -9.58 2.91 -8.67
CA LEU A 57 -9.47 3.18 -7.23
C LEU A 57 -8.05 2.93 -6.71
N THR A 58 -7.38 1.87 -7.18
CA THR A 58 -5.98 1.60 -6.81
C THR A 58 -5.01 2.63 -7.36
N VAL A 59 -5.22 3.14 -8.58
CA VAL A 59 -4.35 4.18 -9.16
C VAL A 59 -4.48 5.48 -8.36
N PHE A 60 -5.71 5.90 -8.05
CA PHE A 60 -5.91 7.11 -7.25
C PHE A 60 -5.36 6.97 -5.82
N GLY A 61 -5.72 5.88 -5.14
CA GLY A 61 -5.37 5.69 -3.74
C GLY A 61 -3.89 5.37 -3.50
N SER A 62 -3.27 4.57 -4.37
CA SER A 62 -1.87 4.13 -4.18
C SER A 62 -0.85 4.93 -4.98
N CYS A 63 -1.21 5.52 -6.13
CA CYS A 63 -0.24 6.27 -6.95
C CYS A 63 -0.42 7.78 -6.76
N VAL A 64 -1.60 8.32 -7.06
CA VAL A 64 -1.84 9.78 -7.05
C VAL A 64 -1.63 10.35 -5.65
N LEU A 65 -2.19 9.71 -4.63
CA LEU A 65 -2.00 10.11 -3.23
C LEU A 65 -0.52 10.17 -2.85
N ARG A 66 0.27 9.17 -3.24
CA ARG A 66 1.71 9.10 -2.92
C ARG A 66 2.50 10.18 -3.64
N LEU A 67 2.18 10.48 -4.90
CA LEU A 67 2.81 11.56 -5.65
C LEU A 67 2.51 12.93 -5.03
N ILE A 68 1.24 13.17 -4.65
CA ILE A 68 0.85 14.42 -3.96
C ILE A 68 1.59 14.55 -2.63
N TRP A 69 1.66 13.47 -1.84
CA TRP A 69 2.38 13.49 -0.56
C TRP A 69 3.87 13.77 -0.74
N LEU A 70 4.50 13.15 -1.75
CA LEU A 70 5.90 13.39 -2.06
C LEU A 70 6.14 14.85 -2.47
N ALA A 71 5.27 15.39 -3.33
CA ALA A 71 5.39 16.77 -3.83
C ALA A 71 5.13 17.84 -2.75
N THR A 72 4.31 17.52 -1.74
CA THR A 72 3.91 18.49 -0.71
C THR A 72 4.71 18.29 0.58
N VAL A 73 4.49 17.14 1.24
CA VAL A 73 4.97 16.88 2.60
C VAL A 73 6.46 16.55 2.61
N CYS A 74 6.94 15.71 1.69
CA CYS A 74 8.38 15.40 1.62
C CYS A 74 9.22 16.57 1.10
N ASN A 75 8.65 17.45 0.27
CA ASN A 75 9.34 18.67 -0.17
C ASN A 75 9.54 19.66 0.99
N TRP A 76 8.62 19.67 1.96
CA TRP A 76 8.74 20.54 3.13
C TRP A 76 9.55 19.89 4.27
N PHE A 77 9.37 18.58 4.48
CA PHE A 77 10.08 17.78 5.48
C PHE A 77 10.85 16.65 4.81
N HIS A 78 12.16 16.83 4.69
CA HIS A 78 13.09 15.86 4.11
C HIS A 78 13.40 14.70 5.09
N ASP A 79 12.36 14.04 5.63
CA ASP A 79 12.50 12.90 6.53
C ASP A 79 11.99 11.61 5.86
N TYR A 80 12.85 10.58 5.86
CA TYR A 80 12.55 9.26 5.32
C TYR A 80 11.41 8.55 6.08
N LYS A 81 11.27 8.78 7.39
CA LYS A 81 10.17 8.18 8.17
C LYS A 81 8.81 8.66 7.68
N LEU A 82 8.73 9.93 7.30
CA LEU A 82 7.52 10.55 6.77
C LEU A 82 7.17 10.01 5.39
N LEU A 83 8.19 9.74 4.56
CA LEU A 83 8.04 9.04 3.29
C LEU A 83 7.54 7.61 3.48
N MET A 84 7.97 6.92 4.54
CA MET A 84 7.49 5.56 4.82
C MET A 84 6.08 5.55 5.41
N ALA A 85 5.66 6.59 6.13
CA ALA A 85 4.34 6.69 6.74
C ALA A 85 3.18 6.81 5.73
N ILE A 86 3.42 7.38 4.54
CA ILE A 86 2.36 7.47 3.51
C ILE A 86 1.96 6.09 2.96
N TYR A 87 2.83 5.08 3.05
CA TYR A 87 2.51 3.73 2.57
C TYR A 87 1.32 3.11 3.32
N PRO A 88 1.33 2.95 4.66
CA PRO A 88 0.17 2.42 5.38
C PRO A 88 -1.06 3.31 5.22
N ILE A 89 -0.92 4.63 5.21
CA ILE A 89 -2.04 5.56 5.00
C ILE A 89 -2.70 5.31 3.64
N SER A 90 -1.90 5.23 2.57
CA SER A 90 -2.39 4.95 1.23
C SER A 90 -3.08 3.59 1.14
N TRP A 91 -2.57 2.57 1.83
CA TRP A 91 -3.18 1.24 1.84
C TRP A 91 -4.50 1.20 2.59
N VAL A 92 -4.64 1.90 3.72
CA VAL A 92 -5.93 2.01 4.43
C VAL A 92 -6.95 2.72 3.55
N LEU A 93 -6.56 3.82 2.90
CA LEU A 93 -7.45 4.56 2.02
C LEU A 93 -7.88 3.73 0.80
N THR A 94 -6.93 3.13 0.08
CA THR A 94 -7.23 2.25 -1.06
C THR A 94 -8.06 1.03 -0.62
N GLY A 95 -7.71 0.42 0.52
CA GLY A 95 -8.44 -0.63 1.22
C GLY A 95 -9.91 -0.31 1.38
N THR A 96 -10.19 0.78 2.09
CA THR A 96 -11.56 1.22 2.36
C THR A 96 -12.32 1.54 1.07
N MET A 97 -11.71 2.23 0.11
CA MET A 97 -12.33 2.56 -1.18
C MET A 97 -12.73 1.30 -1.98
N VAL A 98 -11.83 0.33 -2.12
CA VAL A 98 -12.09 -0.90 -2.89
C VAL A 98 -13.08 -1.82 -2.15
N LEU A 99 -13.01 -1.92 -0.82
CA LEU A 99 -13.98 -2.66 -0.01
C LEU A 99 -15.40 -2.09 -0.16
N VAL A 100 -15.56 -0.77 -0.08
CA VAL A 100 -16.86 -0.11 -0.29
C VAL A 100 -17.39 -0.37 -1.70
N ALA A 101 -16.53 -0.30 -2.73
CA ALA A 101 -16.91 -0.62 -4.10
C ALA A 101 -17.35 -2.09 -4.26
N TYR A 102 -16.66 -3.02 -3.58
CA TYR A 102 -17.00 -4.43 -3.56
C TYR A 102 -18.37 -4.65 -2.92
N PHE A 103 -18.62 -4.13 -1.71
CA PHE A 103 -19.91 -4.31 -1.03
C PHE A 103 -21.09 -3.71 -1.80
N ARG A 104 -20.90 -2.55 -2.44
CA ARG A 104 -21.92 -1.95 -3.32
C ARG A 104 -22.22 -2.81 -4.55
N THR A 105 -21.19 -3.36 -5.18
CA THR A 105 -21.33 -4.21 -6.37
C THR A 105 -22.00 -5.54 -6.01
N ARG A 106 -21.60 -6.15 -4.89
CA ARG A 106 -22.24 -7.37 -4.35
C ARG A 106 -23.74 -7.16 -4.12
N LYS A 107 -24.13 -6.05 -3.47
CA LYS A 107 -25.55 -5.73 -3.24
C LYS A 107 -26.36 -5.54 -4.53
N LYS A 108 -25.76 -5.12 -5.63
CA LYS A 108 -26.47 -4.95 -6.93
C LYS A 108 -26.56 -6.23 -7.76
N LEU A 109 -25.68 -7.21 -7.53
CA LEU A 109 -25.68 -8.47 -8.28
C LEU A 109 -26.48 -9.58 -7.60
N PHE A 110 -26.54 -9.58 -6.26
CA PHE A 110 -27.18 -10.64 -5.48
C PHE A 110 -28.54 -10.23 -4.85
N VAL A 111 -29.01 -9.02 -5.14
CA VAL A 111 -30.40 -8.56 -4.90
C VAL A 111 -31.02 -8.32 -6.25
#